data_AF-A0AAV5TEV5-F1
#
_entry.id   AF-A0AAV5TEV5-F1
#
_cell.length_a   1.000
_cell.length_b   1.000
_cell.length_c   1.000
_cell.angle_alpha   90.00
_cell.angle_beta   90.00
_cell.angle_gamma   90.00
#
_symmetry.space_group_name_H-M   'P 1'
#
loop_
_entity.id
_entity.type
_entity.pdbx_description
1 polymer ?
#
loop_
_entity_poly.entity_id
_entity_poly.type
_entity_poly.pdbx_seq_one_letter_code
_entity_poly.pdbx_strand_id
1 'polypeptide(L)' 'PSIPAEWNYTQYCKTFLDDKGFILKLFEKNGYATMMAEDWDKGVFNWPGCNGFEKQPTTHYMRPFQIRIKDGGKTLN' A
#
# COMPACT_ATOMS: atom_id res chain seq x y z
N PRO A 1 29.77 -5.12 10.43
CA PRO A 1 29.68 -4.11 9.36
C PRO A 1 28.25 -3.57 9.23
N SER A 2 28.08 -2.27 8.95
CA SER A 2 26.76 -1.68 8.67
C SER A 2 26.45 -1.81 7.19
N ILE A 3 25.28 -2.36 6.85
CA ILE A 3 24.78 -2.41 5.47
C ILE A 3 23.91 -1.17 5.27
N PRO A 4 24.26 -0.26 4.34
CA PRO A 4 23.45 0.92 4.08
C PRO A 4 22.11 0.52 3.46
N ALA A 5 21.07 1.32 3.72
CA ALA A 5 19.80 1.18 3.03
C ALA A 5 19.99 1.40 1.52
N GLU A 6 19.33 0.59 0.71
CA GLU A 6 19.40 0.72 -0.76
C GLU A 6 18.75 2.02 -1.25
N TRP A 7 17.68 2.47 -0.59
CA TRP A 7 16.96 3.70 -0.93
C TRP A 7 17.10 4.75 0.15
N ASN A 8 17.32 6.00 -0.27
CA ASN A 8 17.26 7.17 0.59
C ASN A 8 15.83 7.72 0.70
N TYR A 9 15.64 8.68 1.61
CA TYR A 9 14.33 9.33 1.87
C TYR A 9 13.66 9.86 0.61
N THR A 10 14.40 10.52 -0.27
CA THR A 10 13.85 11.06 -1.52
C THR A 10 13.32 9.96 -2.42
N GLN A 11 14.06 8.84 -2.54
CA GLN A 11 13.72 7.72 -3.42
C GLN A 11 12.49 6.94 -2.98
N TYR A 12 12.28 6.73 -1.68
CA TYR A 12 11.11 5.97 -1.22
C TYR A 12 9.89 6.86 -0.90
N CYS A 13 10.10 8.13 -0.53
CA CYS A 13 9.02 8.99 -0.04
C CYS A 13 8.61 10.08 -1.03
N LYS A 14 9.55 10.68 -1.77
CA LYS A 14 9.29 11.87 -2.60
C LYS A 14 9.14 11.56 -4.09
N THR A 15 9.19 10.29 -4.47
CA THR A 15 8.88 9.80 -5.82
C THR A 15 7.76 8.76 -5.75
N PHE A 16 7.08 8.53 -6.88
CA PHE A 16 6.11 7.45 -6.99
C PHE A 16 6.82 6.08 -7.03
N LEU A 17 6.20 5.06 -6.43
CA LEU A 17 6.74 3.70 -6.30
C LEU A 17 6.32 2.76 -7.45
N ASP A 18 5.54 3.25 -8.43
CA ASP A 18 4.96 2.49 -9.54
C ASP A 18 5.98 1.69 -10.36
N ASP A 19 7.20 2.22 -10.52
CA ASP A 19 8.29 1.63 -11.31
C ASP A 19 9.33 0.89 -10.46
N LYS A 20 9.09 0.75 -9.14
CA LYS A 20 10.06 0.18 -8.18
C LYS A 20 9.90 -1.32 -7.95
N GLY A 21 9.15 -2.01 -8.81
CA GLY A 21 9.05 -3.48 -8.77
C GLY A 21 8.20 -4.02 -7.62
N PHE A 22 7.07 -3.39 -7.31
CA PHE A 22 6.21 -3.84 -6.22
C PHE A 22 5.66 -5.24 -6.47
N ILE A 23 5.93 -6.16 -5.54
CA ILE A 23 5.72 -7.60 -5.73
C ILE A 23 4.25 -7.97 -6.02
N LEU A 24 3.29 -7.27 -5.41
CA LEU A 24 1.87 -7.54 -5.66
C LEU A 24 1.48 -7.25 -7.12
N LYS A 25 2.13 -6.29 -7.79
CA LYS A 25 1.89 -6.07 -9.22
C LYS A 25 2.40 -7.22 -10.08
N LEU A 26 3.46 -7.91 -9.66
CA LEU A 26 3.90 -9.12 -10.34
C LEU A 26 2.86 -10.23 -10.20
N PHE A 27 2.34 -10.46 -9.00
CA PHE A 27 1.29 -11.46 -8.78
C PHE A 27 0.00 -11.11 -9.55
N GLU A 28 -0.42 -9.85 -9.54
CA GLU A 28 -1.57 -9.36 -10.31
C GLU A 28 -1.40 -9.63 -11.81
N LYS A 29 -0.23 -9.31 -12.38
CA LYS A 29 0.10 -9.61 -13.79
C LYS A 29 0.06 -11.10 -14.13
N ASN A 30 0.24 -11.97 -13.14
CA ASN A 30 0.16 -13.43 -13.29
C ASN A 30 -1.24 -13.99 -12.98
N GLY A 31 -2.27 -13.14 -12.91
CA GLY A 31 -3.66 -13.54 -12.76
C GLY A 31 -4.13 -13.77 -11.31
N TYR A 32 -3.31 -13.43 -10.32
CA TYR A 32 -3.70 -13.54 -8.91
C TYR A 32 -4.50 -12.30 -8.48
N ALA A 33 -5.55 -12.53 -7.69
CA ALA A 33 -6.13 -11.45 -6.90
C ALA A 33 -5.15 -11.10 -5.77
N THR A 34 -4.80 -9.82 -5.68
CA THR A 34 -3.88 -9.29 -4.66
C THR A 34 -4.62 -8.40 -3.67
N MET A 35 -4.26 -8.52 -2.40
CA MET A 35 -4.81 -7.69 -1.33
C MET A 35 -3.66 -7.08 -0.53
N MET A 36 -3.74 -5.76 -0.29
CA MET A 36 -2.90 -5.08 0.69
C MET A 36 -3.68 -4.91 1.99
N ALA A 37 -3.12 -5.44 3.05
CA ALA A 37 -3.65 -5.36 4.41
C ALA A 37 -2.63 -4.65 5.29
N GLU A 38 -3.08 -3.62 6.00
CA GLU A 38 -2.26 -2.79 6.86
C GLU A 38 -2.87 -2.83 8.27
N ASP A 39 -2.04 -2.74 9.30
CA ASP A 39 -2.44 -2.71 10.71
C ASP A 39 -2.86 -1.30 11.17
N TRP A 40 -2.66 -0.28 10.34
CA TRP A 40 -2.95 1.11 10.62
C TRP A 40 -3.80 1.79 9.55
N ASP A 41 -4.38 2.95 9.88
CA ASP A 41 -5.26 3.72 8.97
C ASP A 41 -4.49 4.63 7.99
N LYS A 42 -3.26 5.01 8.35
CA LYS A 42 -2.29 5.64 7.45
C LYS A 42 -1.44 4.55 6.85
N GLY A 43 -1.45 4.44 5.53
CA GLY A 43 -0.73 3.39 4.85
C GLY A 43 0.79 3.58 4.95
N VAL A 44 1.52 2.47 4.90
CA VAL A 44 2.98 2.40 5.01
C VAL A 44 3.66 3.17 3.87
N PHE A 45 3.10 3.11 2.67
CA PHE A 45 3.68 3.73 1.47
C PHE A 45 3.27 5.19 1.28
N ASN A 46 2.14 5.60 1.85
CA ASN A 46 1.63 6.97 1.80
C ASN A 46 1.66 7.66 3.18
N TRP A 47 2.54 7.19 4.07
CA TRP A 47 2.79 7.80 5.38
C TRP A 47 3.00 9.32 5.21
N PRO A 48 2.52 10.18 6.14
CA PRO A 48 2.33 11.59 5.87
C PRO A 48 3.49 12.28 5.15
N GLY A 49 3.17 12.86 4.00
CA GLY A 49 4.12 13.57 3.16
C GLY A 49 4.90 12.69 2.18
N CYS A 50 4.61 11.38 2.08
CA CYS A 50 5.12 10.52 1.02
C CYS A 50 4.09 10.37 -0.12
N ASN A 51 4.59 10.24 -1.34
CA ASN A 51 3.75 10.11 -2.54
C ASN A 51 3.12 8.73 -2.66
N GLY A 52 3.82 7.68 -2.21
CA GLY A 52 3.37 6.29 -2.35
C GLY A 52 3.27 5.87 -3.80
N PHE A 53 2.12 5.31 -4.19
CA PHE A 53 1.85 4.88 -5.55
C PHE A 53 0.88 5.84 -6.24
N GLU A 54 1.15 6.18 -7.49
CA GLU A 54 0.25 6.95 -8.35
C GLU A 54 -0.90 6.07 -8.86
N LYS A 55 -0.58 4.84 -9.30
CA LYS A 55 -1.56 3.83 -9.73
C LYS A 55 -1.80 2.84 -8.62
N GLN A 56 -3.02 2.30 -8.56
CA GLN A 56 -3.41 1.32 -7.54
C GLN A 56 -2.43 0.13 -7.52
N PRO A 57 -1.66 -0.13 -6.44
CA PRO A 57 -0.62 -1.18 -6.39
C PRO A 57 -1.14 -2.61 -6.19
N THR A 58 -2.44 -2.78 -5.95
CA THR A 58 -3.09 -4.04 -5.57
C THR A 58 -4.52 -4.06 -6.07
N THR A 59 -5.11 -5.24 -6.29
CA THR A 59 -6.52 -5.34 -6.75
C THR A 59 -7.53 -5.01 -5.64
N HIS A 60 -7.20 -5.35 -4.39
CA HIS A 60 -8.07 -5.16 -3.23
C HIS A 60 -7.31 -4.53 -2.06
N TYR A 61 -8.04 -3.86 -1.17
CA TYR A 61 -7.54 -3.33 0.09
C TYR A 61 -8.33 -3.90 1.27
N MET A 62 -7.67 -4.04 2.43
CA MET A 62 -8.35 -4.41 3.68
C MET A 62 -9.17 -3.24 4.27
N ARG A 63 -8.93 -2.00 3.82
CA ARG A 63 -9.55 -0.78 4.36
C ARG A 63 -11.09 -0.83 4.50
N PRO A 64 -11.86 -1.36 3.53
CA PRO A 64 -13.31 -1.47 3.70
C PRO A 64 -13.72 -2.33 4.91
N PHE A 65 -12.99 -3.40 5.20
CA PHE A 65 -13.24 -4.24 6.39
C PHE A 65 -12.94 -3.48 7.68
N GLN A 66 -11.84 -2.73 7.72
CA GLN A 66 -11.49 -1.89 8.87
C GLN A 66 -12.56 -0.81 9.13
N ILE A 67 -13.06 -0.16 8.06
CA ILE A 67 -14.14 0.83 8.16
C ILE A 67 -15.41 0.18 8.70
N ARG A 68 -15.80 -0.99 8.19
CA ARG A 68 -16.99 -1.71 8.67
C ARG A 68 -16.91 -2.05 10.16
N ILE A 69 -15.73 -2.48 10.63
CA ILE A 69 -15.49 -2.75 12.06
C ILE A 69 -15.59 -1.46 12.87
N LYS A 70 -14.98 -0.36 12.39
CA LYS A 70 -15.02 0.96 13.04
C LYS A 70 -16.45 1.52 13.15
N ASP A 71 -17.27 1.30 12.13
CA ASP A 71 -18.66 1.79 12.09
C ASP A 71 -19.64 0.91 12.88
N GLY A 72 -19.14 -0.10 13.62
CA GLY A 72 -19.96 -0.97 14.46
C GLY A 72 -20.84 -1.92 13.66
N GLY A 73 -20.44 -2.27 12.44
CA GLY A 73 -21.16 -3.27 11.65
C GLY A 73 -22.46 -2.79 11.01
N LYS A 74 -22.78 -1.49 11.02
CA LYS A 74 -23.97 -0.93 10.36
C LYS A 74 -23.95 -1.19 8.85
N THR A 75 -25.08 -1.53 8.26
CA THR A 75 -25.23 -1.70 6.81
C THR A 75 -25.17 -0.35 6.12
N LEU A 76 -24.54 -0.30 4.95
CA LEU A 76 -24.68 0.85 4.05
C LEU A 76 -26.14 0.87 3.61
N ASN A 77 -26.86 1.95 3.96
CA ASN A 77 -28.24 2.18 3.55
C ASN A 77 -28.30 2.59 2.08
#